data_AF-A0A7J8P2E4-F1
#
_entry.id   AF-A0A7J8P2E4-F1
#
_cell.length_a   1.000
_cell.length_b   1.000
_cell.length_c   1.000
_cell.angle_alpha   90.00
_cell.angle_beta   90.00
_cell.angle_gamma   90.00
#
_symmetry.space_group_name_H-M   'P 1'
#
loop_
_entity.id
_entity.type
_entity.pdbx_description
1 polymer ?
#
loop_
_entity_poly.entity_id
_entity_poly.type
_entity_poly.pdbx_seq_one_letter_code
_entity_poly.pdbx_strand_id
1 'polypeptide(L)'
;MSDLCSPMIILLEDEADAFWCFERLMRRLRGNFRCTGNSVGVEKQLSYLAAVTQVIDPKLHHHFETLGGGDYLFAFRMLMVLFRREFSFCDSLYLWEMMWALEYDPDLFSLYEEPGSNITKAVGSNKGKPKSRRPCGKYERENMKIKSSDASLPISVFLVASVLKDKSSKLLHEARGLDDVVKVSLHVCSF
;
A
#
# COMPACT_ATOMS: atom_id res chain seq x y z
N MET A 1 -13.92 -6.27 1.04
CA MET A 1 -13.89 -5.20 2.07
C MET A 1 -14.13 -5.73 3.48
N SER A 2 -14.88 -6.83 3.66
CA SER A 2 -15.07 -7.49 4.96
C SER A 2 -13.76 -7.81 5.70
N ASP A 3 -12.74 -8.26 4.98
CA ASP A 3 -11.39 -8.52 5.53
C ASP A 3 -10.80 -7.28 6.26
N LEU A 4 -11.11 -6.08 5.78
CA LEU A 4 -10.63 -4.82 6.36
C LEU A 4 -11.55 -4.30 7.48
N CYS A 5 -12.84 -4.63 7.42
CA CYS A 5 -13.85 -4.22 8.39
C CYS A 5 -13.79 -5.06 9.67
N SER A 6 -13.58 -6.37 9.53
CA SER A 6 -13.58 -7.32 10.65
C SER A 6 -12.63 -6.91 11.80
N PRO A 7 -11.37 -6.49 11.56
CA PRO A 7 -10.51 -6.05 12.65
C PRO A 7 -11.00 -4.78 13.36
N MET A 8 -11.68 -3.87 12.65
CA MET A 8 -12.22 -2.64 13.27
C MET A 8 -13.33 -2.98 14.26
N ILE A 9 -14.23 -3.88 13.88
CA ILE A 9 -15.35 -4.32 14.73
C ILE A 9 -14.86 -5.14 15.92
N ILE A 10 -13.79 -5.94 15.75
CA ILE A 10 -13.23 -6.76 16.84
C ILE A 10 -12.49 -5.89 17.86
N LEU A 11 -11.82 -4.82 17.41
CA LEU A 11 -11.01 -3.97 18.29
C LEU A 11 -11.81 -2.88 19.01
N LEU A 12 -12.86 -2.37 18.40
CA LEU A 12 -13.62 -1.22 18.90
C LEU A 12 -14.96 -1.70 19.45
N GLU A 13 -15.21 -1.43 20.73
CA GLU A 13 -16.43 -1.83 21.42
C GLU A 13 -17.67 -1.05 20.91
N ASP A 14 -17.47 0.21 20.52
CA ASP A 14 -18.52 1.08 19.98
C ASP A 14 -18.62 0.96 18.45
N GLU A 15 -19.83 0.72 17.95
CA GLU A 15 -20.10 0.56 16.53
C GLU A 15 -19.84 1.85 15.73
N ALA A 16 -20.10 3.02 16.30
CA ALA A 16 -19.85 4.29 15.63
C ALA A 16 -18.36 4.56 15.48
N ASP A 17 -17.56 4.27 16.51
CA ASP A 17 -16.10 4.34 16.42
C ASP A 17 -15.56 3.35 15.39
N ALA A 18 -16.05 2.10 15.39
CA ALA A 18 -15.70 1.09 14.39
C ALA A 18 -16.01 1.57 12.98
N PHE A 19 -17.18 2.16 12.77
CA PHE A 19 -17.59 2.72 11.49
C PHE A 19 -16.67 3.85 11.03
N TRP A 20 -16.37 4.83 11.88
CA TRP A 20 -15.51 5.96 11.50
C TRP A 20 -14.06 5.55 11.25
N CYS A 21 -13.52 4.61 12.01
CA CYS A 21 -12.21 4.03 11.74
C CYS A 21 -12.18 3.28 10.40
N PHE A 22 -13.21 2.47 10.13
CA PHE A 22 -13.33 1.76 8.86
C PHE A 22 -13.51 2.70 7.66
N GLU A 23 -14.33 3.75 7.79
CA GLU A 23 -14.54 4.76 6.74
C GLU A 23 -13.22 5.44 6.37
N ARG A 24 -12.42 5.81 7.38
CA ARG A 24 -11.10 6.42 7.18
C ARG A 24 -10.12 5.46 6.50
N LEU A 25 -10.13 4.19 6.88
CA LEU A 25 -9.34 3.15 6.21
C LEU A 25 -9.74 3.02 4.73
N MET A 26 -11.04 3.00 4.45
CA MET A 26 -11.57 2.92 3.09
C MET A 26 -11.26 4.15 2.24
N ARG A 27 -11.19 5.35 2.84
CA ARG A 27 -10.71 6.56 2.14
C ARG A 27 -9.26 6.43 1.67
N ARG A 28 -8.38 5.88 2.52
CA ARG A 28 -6.97 5.64 2.17
C ARG A 28 -6.84 4.58 1.07
N LEU A 29 -7.57 3.48 1.19
CA LEU A 29 -7.54 2.37 0.24
C LEU A 29 -8.46 2.56 -0.95
N ARG A 30 -9.10 3.73 -1.09
CA ARG A 30 -10.06 4.01 -2.17
C ARG A 30 -9.46 3.72 -3.55
N GLY A 31 -8.18 4.05 -3.75
CA GLY A 31 -7.46 3.75 -4.98
C GLY A 31 -7.46 2.27 -5.35
N ASN A 32 -7.26 1.38 -4.36
CA ASN A 32 -7.21 -0.06 -4.55
C ASN A 32 -8.54 -0.62 -5.07
N PHE A 33 -9.67 -0.04 -4.64
CA PHE A 33 -11.02 -0.50 -5.01
C PHE A 33 -11.60 0.19 -6.25
N ARG A 34 -10.84 1.06 -6.94
CA ARG A 34 -11.31 1.66 -8.20
C ARG A 34 -11.26 0.62 -9.32
N CYS A 35 -12.41 0.01 -9.62
CA CYS A 35 -12.59 -0.78 -10.83
C CYS A 35 -13.08 0.15 -11.95
N THR A 36 -12.18 0.54 -12.84
CA THR A 36 -12.58 1.07 -14.17
C THR A 36 -12.55 -0.11 -15.11
N GLY A 37 -13.48 -0.24 -16.06
CA GLY A 37 -13.69 -1.46 -16.86
C GLY A 37 -12.46 -2.13 -17.48
N ASN A 38 -11.34 -1.40 -17.64
CA ASN A 38 -10.09 -1.90 -18.21
C ASN A 38 -8.87 -1.84 -17.27
N SER A 39 -9.01 -1.41 -16.01
CA SER A 39 -7.88 -1.24 -15.08
C SER A 39 -8.19 -1.75 -13.68
N VAL A 40 -7.24 -2.50 -13.12
CA VAL A 40 -7.32 -3.00 -11.74
C VAL A 40 -6.81 -1.89 -10.80
N GLY A 41 -7.53 -1.59 -9.71
CA GLY A 41 -7.20 -0.43 -8.86
C GLY A 41 -5.78 -0.42 -8.26
N VAL A 42 -5.16 -1.60 -8.11
CA VAL A 42 -3.76 -1.75 -7.66
C VAL A 42 -2.76 -1.96 -8.78
N GLU A 43 -3.17 -1.90 -10.05
CA GLU A 43 -2.30 -2.10 -11.21
C GLU A 43 -1.07 -1.19 -11.16
N LYS A 44 -1.27 0.09 -10.82
CA LYS A 44 -0.17 1.04 -10.63
C LYS A 44 0.79 0.63 -9.52
N GLN A 45 0.29 0.06 -8.41
CA GLN A 45 1.13 -0.46 -7.32
C GLN A 45 1.91 -1.71 -7.75
N LEU A 46 1.31 -2.57 -8.58
CA LEU A 46 1.98 -3.73 -9.16
C LEU A 46 3.09 -3.32 -10.14
N SER A 47 2.85 -2.32 -10.99
CA SER A 47 3.91 -1.77 -11.85
C SER A 47 5.07 -1.20 -11.04
N TYR A 48 4.78 -0.50 -9.94
CA TYR A 48 5.82 -0.04 -9.02
C TYR A 48 6.53 -1.19 -8.31
N LEU A 49 5.81 -2.23 -7.90
CA LEU A 49 6.41 -3.42 -7.32
C LEU A 49 7.38 -4.09 -8.30
N ALA A 50 7.01 -4.20 -9.57
CA ALA A 50 7.88 -4.73 -10.61
C ALA A 50 9.16 -3.89 -10.75
N ALA A 51 9.03 -2.56 -10.87
CA ALA A 51 10.16 -1.66 -10.97
C ALA A 51 11.09 -1.70 -9.73
N VAL A 52 10.51 -1.72 -8.53
CA VAL A 52 11.27 -1.83 -7.27
C VAL A 52 11.98 -3.17 -7.19
N THR A 53 11.32 -4.27 -7.56
CA THR A 53 11.92 -5.61 -7.54
C THR A 53 13.05 -5.71 -8.56
N GLN A 54 12.89 -5.13 -9.75
CA GLN A 54 13.95 -5.09 -10.77
C GLN A 54 15.22 -4.37 -10.27
N VAL A 55 15.07 -3.32 -9.47
CA VAL A 55 16.20 -2.60 -8.88
C VAL A 55 16.83 -3.37 -7.72
N ILE A 56 16.01 -4.00 -6.87
CA ILE A 56 16.47 -4.70 -5.65
C ILE A 56 17.10 -6.06 -5.98
N ASP A 57 16.47 -6.83 -6.86
CA ASP A 57 16.89 -8.17 -7.28
C ASP A 57 16.49 -8.41 -8.76
N PRO A 58 17.34 -7.99 -9.71
CA PRO A 58 17.04 -8.14 -11.13
C PRO A 58 16.97 -9.61 -11.58
N LYS A 59 17.66 -10.52 -10.88
CA LYS A 59 17.64 -11.95 -11.19
C LYS A 59 16.27 -12.55 -10.87
N LEU A 60 15.72 -12.19 -9.70
CA LEU A 60 14.38 -12.61 -9.30
C LEU A 60 13.32 -12.05 -10.25
N HIS A 61 13.42 -10.77 -10.63
CA HIS A 61 12.49 -10.17 -11.59
C HIS A 61 12.48 -10.91 -12.93
N HIS A 62 13.66 -11.19 -13.50
CA HIS A 62 13.77 -11.93 -14.75
C HIS A 62 13.22 -13.37 -14.67
N HIS A 63 13.39 -14.02 -13.51
CA HIS A 63 12.79 -15.33 -13.26
C HIS A 63 11.26 -15.25 -13.31
N PHE A 64 10.66 -14.24 -12.69
CA PHE A 64 9.21 -14.05 -12.77
C PHE A 64 8.72 -13.74 -14.19
N GLU A 65 9.45 -12.94 -14.96
CA GLU A 65 9.13 -12.72 -16.38
C GLU A 65 9.12 -14.05 -17.17
N THR A 66 10.11 -14.90 -16.93
CA THR A 66 10.22 -16.23 -17.57
C THR A 66 9.06 -17.15 -17.20
N LEU A 67 8.54 -17.02 -15.98
CA LEU A 67 7.37 -17.75 -15.50
C LEU A 67 6.03 -17.17 -15.99
N GLY A 68 6.05 -16.07 -16.75
CA GLY A 68 4.84 -15.36 -17.20
C GLY A 68 4.19 -14.47 -16.11
N GLY A 69 4.94 -14.13 -15.06
CA GLY A 69 4.50 -13.35 -13.89
C GLY A 69 5.08 -11.95 -13.78
N GLY A 70 5.51 -11.34 -14.89
CA GLY A 70 6.17 -10.03 -14.92
C GLY A 70 5.28 -8.85 -14.50
N ASP A 71 3.97 -9.05 -14.47
CA ASP A 71 2.95 -8.09 -14.00
C ASP A 71 2.65 -8.21 -12.49
N TYR A 72 3.25 -9.19 -11.80
CA TYR A 72 3.11 -9.43 -10.37
C TYR A 72 1.66 -9.63 -9.89
N LEU A 73 0.77 -10.13 -10.75
CA LEU A 73 -0.64 -10.34 -10.38
C LEU A 73 -0.82 -11.24 -9.15
N PHE A 74 0.13 -12.12 -8.85
CA PHE A 74 0.13 -12.92 -7.63
C PHE A 74 0.14 -12.08 -6.33
N ALA A 75 0.72 -10.88 -6.36
CA ALA A 75 0.78 -9.94 -5.24
C ALA A 75 -0.47 -9.04 -5.13
N PHE A 76 -1.41 -9.14 -6.07
CA PHE A 76 -2.66 -8.36 -6.07
C PHE A 76 -3.37 -8.43 -4.72
N ARG A 77 -3.53 -9.65 -4.19
CA ARG A 77 -4.23 -9.88 -2.92
C ARG A 77 -3.50 -9.26 -1.74
N MET A 78 -2.17 -9.34 -1.72
CA MET A 78 -1.33 -8.78 -0.65
C MET A 78 -1.52 -7.26 -0.55
N LEU A 79 -1.56 -6.57 -1.71
CA LEU A 79 -1.72 -5.12 -1.75
C LEU A 79 -3.18 -4.67 -1.53
N MET A 80 -4.15 -5.39 -2.10
CA MET A 80 -5.58 -5.03 -2.03
C MET A 80 -6.12 -4.97 -0.60
N VAL A 81 -5.71 -5.93 0.24
CA VAL A 81 -6.19 -6.05 1.63
C VAL A 81 -5.08 -5.94 2.66
N LEU A 82 -3.98 -5.25 2.33
CA LEU A 82 -2.86 -4.96 3.24
C LEU A 82 -2.38 -6.20 4.01
N PHE A 83 -2.09 -7.29 3.30
CA PHE A 83 -1.63 -8.56 3.85
C PHE A 83 -2.56 -9.27 4.85
N ARG A 84 -3.81 -8.84 5.02
CA ARG A 84 -4.78 -9.45 5.95
C ARG A 84 -4.97 -10.96 5.73
N ARG A 85 -4.89 -11.43 4.48
CA ARG A 85 -5.04 -12.86 4.15
C ARG A 85 -3.74 -13.64 4.25
N GLU A 86 -2.65 -12.95 4.54
CA GLU A 86 -1.31 -13.51 4.58
C GLU A 86 -0.94 -13.78 6.04
N PHE A 87 -1.15 -12.84 6.97
CA PHE A 87 -0.73 -12.97 8.38
C PHE A 87 -1.85 -13.42 9.32
N SER A 88 -1.47 -13.82 10.55
CA SER A 88 -2.40 -14.04 11.67
C SER A 88 -3.15 -12.76 12.06
N PHE A 89 -4.20 -12.87 12.87
CA PHE A 89 -5.02 -11.71 13.24
C PHE A 89 -4.17 -10.59 13.85
N CYS A 90 -3.44 -10.92 14.91
CA CYS A 90 -2.58 -10.00 15.67
C CYS A 90 -1.43 -9.43 14.83
N ASP A 91 -0.75 -10.26 14.05
CA ASP A 91 0.40 -9.81 13.26
C ASP A 91 0.00 -8.80 12.19
N SER A 92 -1.17 -8.97 11.57
CA SER A 92 -1.63 -7.96 10.60
C SER A 92 -1.96 -6.63 11.27
N LEU A 93 -2.51 -6.65 12.48
CA LEU A 93 -2.80 -5.42 13.22
C LEU A 93 -1.50 -4.68 13.56
N TYR A 94 -0.50 -5.40 14.07
CA TYR A 94 0.82 -4.83 14.32
C TYR A 94 1.46 -4.27 13.05
N LEU A 95 1.37 -5.00 11.94
CA LEU A 95 1.83 -4.52 10.64
C LEU A 95 1.12 -3.22 10.23
N TRP A 96 -0.20 -3.15 10.39
CA TRP A 96 -0.99 -1.98 10.04
C TRP A 96 -0.63 -0.76 10.90
N GLU A 97 -0.42 -0.94 12.19
CA GLU A 97 0.05 0.11 13.10
C GLU A 97 1.39 0.68 12.63
N MET A 98 2.35 -0.19 12.30
CA MET A 98 3.65 0.24 11.77
C MET A 98 3.51 0.97 10.43
N MET A 99 2.70 0.44 9.51
CA MET A 99 2.47 1.07 8.20
C MET A 99 1.87 2.47 8.35
N TRP A 100 0.85 2.63 9.20
CA TRP A 100 0.21 3.93 9.40
C TRP A 100 1.08 4.92 10.17
N ALA A 101 1.95 4.44 11.05
CA ALA A 101 2.96 5.27 11.70
C ALA A 101 4.00 5.81 10.70
N LEU A 102 4.43 4.97 9.75
CA LEU A 102 5.40 5.36 8.71
C LEU A 102 4.79 6.30 7.65
N GLU A 103 3.51 6.12 7.34
CA GLU A 103 2.76 6.98 6.39
C GLU A 103 2.11 8.19 7.06
N TYR A 104 2.41 8.46 8.33
CA TYR A 104 1.80 9.56 9.07
C TYR A 104 2.15 10.91 8.42
N ASP A 105 1.13 11.59 7.90
CA ASP A 105 1.21 12.95 7.42
C ASP A 105 0.50 13.88 8.42
N PRO A 106 1.20 14.82 9.09
CA PRO A 106 0.60 15.74 10.03
C PRO A 106 -0.42 16.69 9.39
N ASP A 107 -0.37 16.92 8.08
CA ASP A 107 -1.35 17.76 7.36
C ASP A 107 -2.58 16.96 6.91
N LEU A 108 -2.57 15.63 7.10
CA LEU A 108 -3.67 14.74 6.71
C LEU A 108 -4.99 15.10 7.41
N PHE A 109 -4.91 15.62 8.64
CA PHE A 109 -6.07 16.10 9.39
C PHE A 109 -6.82 17.21 8.65
N SER A 110 -6.10 18.14 8.03
CA SER A 110 -6.71 19.27 7.29
C SER A 110 -7.41 18.82 5.99
N LEU A 111 -6.99 17.71 5.37
CA LEU A 111 -7.69 17.14 4.22
C LEU A 111 -9.04 16.54 4.61
N TYR A 112 -9.22 16.17 5.89
CA TYR A 112 -10.43 15.51 6.38
C TYR A 112 -11.52 16.46 6.88
N GLU A 113 -11.20 17.72 7.18
CA GLU A 113 -12.19 18.74 7.57
C GLU A 113 -12.89 19.40 6.38
N GLU A 114 -12.37 19.28 5.16
CA GLU A 114 -13.01 19.85 3.96
C GLU A 114 -14.32 19.09 3.63
N PRO A 115 -15.50 19.72 3.72
CA PRO A 115 -16.77 19.07 3.42
C PRO A 115 -16.92 18.93 1.91
N GLY A 116 -16.91 17.69 1.43
CA GLY A 116 -17.43 17.26 0.13
C GLY A 116 -17.31 18.25 -1.03
N SER A 117 -16.15 18.32 -1.69
CA SER A 117 -16.11 18.78 -3.07
C SER A 117 -15.16 17.94 -3.93
N ASN A 118 -15.74 17.27 -4.92
CA ASN A 118 -15.17 16.70 -6.15
C ASN A 118 -13.63 16.62 -6.24
N ILE A 119 -13.05 15.49 -5.83
CA ILE A 119 -11.68 15.10 -6.20
C ILE A 119 -11.68 14.57 -7.65
N THR A 120 -12.09 15.42 -8.59
CA THR A 120 -11.87 15.28 -10.04
C THR A 120 -11.37 16.58 -10.68
N LYS A 121 -11.01 17.59 -9.89
CA LYS A 121 -10.36 18.81 -10.41
C LYS A 121 -9.16 19.22 -9.56
N ALA A 122 -8.05 18.56 -9.79
CA ALA A 122 -6.73 19.15 -9.56
C ALA A 122 -5.99 19.28 -10.91
N VAL A 123 -6.70 19.79 -11.92
CA VAL A 123 -6.10 20.58 -12.99
C VAL A 123 -6.56 22.01 -12.73
N GLY A 124 -5.64 22.83 -12.22
CA GLY A 124 -5.78 24.28 -12.15
C GLY A 124 -6.82 24.84 -11.18
N SER A 125 -6.44 25.07 -9.93
CA SER A 125 -6.86 26.32 -9.26
C SER A 125 -6.02 26.62 -8.03
N ASN A 126 -5.39 27.79 -8.06
CA ASN A 126 -4.69 28.41 -6.94
C ASN A 126 -5.68 28.73 -5.80
N LYS A 127 -5.63 28.01 -4.69
CA LYS A 127 -6.07 28.54 -3.38
C LYS A 127 -5.02 28.19 -2.33
N GLY A 128 -4.58 29.23 -1.64
CA GLY A 128 -3.35 29.26 -0.84
C GLY A 128 -3.31 28.21 0.26
N LYS A 129 -2.17 27.51 0.34
CA LYS A 129 -1.84 26.62 1.46
C LYS A 129 -1.87 27.41 2.77
N PRO A 130 -2.54 26.92 3.83
CA PRO A 130 -2.39 27.52 5.16
C PRO A 130 -0.93 27.37 5.60
N LYS A 131 -0.35 28.48 6.08
CA LYS A 131 1.03 28.48 6.58
C LYS A 131 1.10 27.65 7.86
N SER A 132 1.66 26.45 7.76
CA SER A 132 2.09 25.66 8.92
C SER A 132 3.01 26.52 9.79
N ARG A 133 2.55 26.87 11.01
CA ARG A 133 3.36 27.54 12.04
C ARG A 133 4.27 26.53 12.72
N ARG A 134 5.22 25.96 11.98
CA ARG A 134 6.38 25.29 12.56
C ARG A 134 7.65 25.96 12.05
N PRO A 135 8.66 26.21 12.90
CA PRO A 135 9.99 26.56 12.43
C PRO A 135 10.65 25.28 11.89
N CYS A 136 10.15 24.76 10.75
CA CYS A 136 10.88 23.76 9.99
C CYS A 136 12.20 24.38 9.53
N GLY A 137 13.31 23.69 9.81
CA GLY A 137 14.63 24.08 9.35
C GLY A 137 14.66 24.19 7.83
N LYS A 138 15.57 25.00 7.28
CA LYS A 138 15.68 25.29 5.84
C LYS A 138 15.65 24.03 4.95
N TYR A 139 16.14 22.90 5.48
CA TYR A 139 16.27 21.61 4.80
C TYR A 139 14.94 20.82 4.68
N GLU A 140 14.01 20.94 5.64
CA GLU A 140 12.72 20.21 5.58
C GLU A 140 11.77 20.75 4.49
N ARG A 141 11.89 22.05 4.16
CA ARG A 141 11.07 22.68 3.11
C ARG A 141 11.43 22.21 1.71
N GLU A 142 12.69 21.85 1.46
CA GLU A 142 13.12 21.33 0.16
C GLU A 142 12.56 19.92 -0.07
N ASN A 143 12.54 19.07 0.96
CA ASN A 143 11.95 17.74 0.89
C ASN A 143 10.42 17.79 0.64
N MET A 144 9.71 18.77 1.21
CA MET A 144 8.28 18.98 0.91
C MET A 144 8.00 19.52 -0.50
N LYS A 145 8.95 20.25 -1.11
CA LYS A 145 8.83 20.72 -2.51
C LYS A 145 9.08 19.62 -3.53
N ILE A 146 9.93 18.64 -3.21
CA ILE A 146 10.17 17.46 -4.07
C ILE A 146 8.94 16.54 -4.09
N LYS A 147 8.14 16.54 -3.02
CA LYS A 147 6.92 15.72 -2.87
C LYS A 147 5.73 16.12 -3.79
N SER A 148 5.83 17.18 -4.60
CA SER A 148 4.69 17.70 -5.37
C SER A 148 4.57 17.19 -6.81
N SER A 149 5.48 16.34 -7.31
CA SER A 149 5.41 15.83 -8.69
C SER A 149 5.19 14.32 -8.82
N ASP A 150 5.44 13.53 -7.78
CA ASP A 150 5.19 12.08 -7.80
C ASP A 150 4.42 11.68 -6.54
N ALA A 151 3.30 10.97 -6.73
CA ALA A 151 2.56 10.39 -5.63
C ALA A 151 3.51 9.43 -4.88
N SER A 152 3.77 9.68 -3.59
CA SER A 152 4.66 8.82 -2.82
C SER A 152 4.15 7.39 -2.86
N LEU A 153 5.03 6.46 -3.23
CA LEU A 153 4.71 5.04 -3.28
C LEU A 153 4.25 4.56 -1.89
N PRO A 154 3.12 3.82 -1.80
CA PRO A 154 2.65 3.33 -0.52
C PRO A 154 3.66 2.33 0.05
N ILE A 155 3.83 2.34 1.38
CA ILE A 155 4.83 1.49 2.05
C ILE A 155 4.53 0.00 1.84
N SER A 156 3.27 -0.34 1.56
CA SER A 156 2.82 -1.68 1.18
C SER A 156 3.62 -2.29 0.03
N VAL A 157 3.99 -1.50 -0.98
CA VAL A 157 4.76 -1.97 -2.14
C VAL A 157 6.16 -2.41 -1.71
N PHE A 158 6.80 -1.61 -0.85
CA PHE A 158 8.13 -1.94 -0.33
C PHE A 158 8.10 -3.15 0.61
N LEU A 159 7.03 -3.32 1.38
CA LEU A 159 6.84 -4.51 2.21
C LEU A 159 6.74 -5.77 1.34
N VAL A 160 5.95 -5.75 0.26
CA VAL A 160 5.88 -6.90 -0.67
C VAL A 160 7.25 -7.17 -1.28
N ALA A 161 7.93 -6.13 -1.78
CA ALA A 161 9.26 -6.28 -2.35
C ALA A 161 10.27 -6.87 -1.34
N SER A 162 10.19 -6.47 -0.08
CA SER A 162 11.03 -6.99 1.00
C SER A 162 10.76 -8.47 1.26
N VAL A 163 9.49 -8.90 1.27
CA VAL A 163 9.11 -10.31 1.44
C VAL A 163 9.66 -11.16 0.27
N LEU A 164 9.51 -10.67 -0.96
CA LEU A 164 10.04 -11.35 -2.15
C LEU A 164 11.57 -11.45 -2.13
N LYS A 165 12.24 -10.39 -1.69
CA LYS A 165 13.70 -10.36 -1.55
C LYS A 165 14.18 -11.36 -0.50
N ASP A 166 13.54 -11.41 0.68
CA ASP A 166 13.90 -12.35 1.75
C ASP A 166 13.82 -13.81 1.29
N LYS A 167 12.85 -14.11 0.41
CA LYS A 167 12.65 -15.46 -0.14
C LYS A 167 13.30 -15.68 -1.50
N SER A 168 14.16 -14.78 -1.98
CA SER A 168 14.65 -14.83 -3.36
C SER A 168 15.37 -16.14 -3.69
N SER A 169 16.19 -16.66 -2.78
CA SER A 169 16.90 -17.93 -2.95
C SER A 169 15.94 -19.12 -3.12
N LYS A 170 14.90 -19.20 -2.30
CA LYS A 170 13.87 -20.27 -2.40
C LYS A 170 13.05 -20.12 -3.67
N LEU A 171 12.64 -18.90 -4.00
CA LEU A 171 11.84 -18.61 -5.19
C LEU A 171 12.58 -18.97 -6.49
N LEU A 172 13.89 -18.71 -6.56
CA LEU A 172 14.71 -19.06 -7.72
C LEU A 172 14.88 -20.58 -7.90
N HIS A 173 14.85 -21.37 -6.82
CA HIS A 173 15.07 -22.82 -6.89
C HIS A 173 13.77 -23.63 -6.98
N GLU A 174 12.73 -23.21 -6.27
CA GLU A 174 11.49 -23.97 -6.08
C GLU A 174 10.37 -23.51 -7.01
N ALA A 175 10.34 -22.23 -7.40
CA ALA A 175 9.22 -21.73 -8.20
C ALA A 175 9.40 -22.08 -9.68
N ARG A 176 8.60 -23.03 -10.16
CA ARG A 176 8.50 -23.41 -11.58
C ARG A 176 7.24 -22.88 -12.25
N GLY A 177 6.33 -22.30 -11.48
CA GLY A 177 5.14 -21.60 -11.95
C GLY A 177 4.66 -20.56 -10.94
N LEU A 178 3.70 -19.74 -11.35
CA LEU A 178 3.08 -18.69 -10.54
C LEU A 178 2.43 -19.24 -9.25
N ASP A 179 1.86 -20.44 -9.31
CA ASP A 179 1.26 -21.09 -8.13
C ASP A 179 2.31 -21.41 -7.06
N ASP A 180 3.53 -21.75 -7.46
CA ASP A 180 4.63 -22.02 -6.53
C ASP A 180 5.14 -20.72 -5.92
N VAL A 181 5.21 -19.63 -6.70
CA VAL A 181 5.53 -18.29 -6.20
C VAL A 181 4.54 -17.89 -5.11
N VAL A 182 3.24 -18.09 -5.36
CA VAL A 182 2.17 -17.82 -4.41
C VAL A 182 2.35 -18.69 -3.16
N LYS A 183 2.56 -20.00 -3.29
CA LYS A 183 2.76 -20.90 -2.14
C LYS A 183 3.98 -20.52 -1.30
N VAL A 184 5.13 -20.27 -1.93
CA VAL A 184 6.38 -19.91 -1.23
C VAL A 184 6.25 -18.55 -0.55
N SER A 185 5.55 -17.59 -1.19
CA SER A 185 5.29 -16.27 -0.62
C SER A 185 4.19 -16.29 0.46
N LEU A 186 3.27 -17.26 0.41
CA LEU A 186 2.24 -17.50 1.43
C LEU A 186 2.76 -18.24 2.66
N HIS A 187 3.80 -19.06 2.50
CA HIS A 187 4.46 -19.75 3.60
C HIS A 187 5.30 -18.81 4.49
N VAL A 188 5.04 -17.50 4.40
CA VAL A 188 5.50 -16.48 5.35
C VAL A 188 4.79 -16.62 6.71
N CYS A 189 3.62 -17.27 6.78
CA CYS A 189 2.73 -17.14 7.95
C CYS A 189 2.11 -18.43 8.52
N SER A 190 2.69 -19.61 8.22
CA SER A 190 2.40 -20.80 9.01
C SER A 190 3.45 -20.92 10.12
N PHE A 191 3.25 -20.17 11.20
CA PHE A 191 3.82 -20.47 12.51
C PHE A 191 2.67 -20.68 13.49
#